data_AF-A0A2S1LAI9-F1
#
_entry.id   AF-A0A2S1LAI9-F1
#
_cell.length_a   1.000
_cell.length_b   1.000
_cell.length_c   1.000
_cell.angle_alpha   90.00
_cell.angle_beta   90.00
_cell.angle_gamma   90.00
#
_symmetry.space_group_name_H-M   'P 1'
#
loop_
_entity.id
_entity.type
_entity.pdbx_description
1 polymer ?
#
loop_
_entity_poly.entity_id
_entity_poly.type
_entity_poly.pdbx_seq_one_letter_code
_entity_poly.pdbx_strand_id
1 'polypeptide(L)'
;MHTTKDIKKMIISHFDDNDKLFYLRSKDGDQDLFTLTCNIKMQGTVNHTLRSVNKDLPTETYSVYRFTNPYLNAENDLFKINYAGKSIGLIIPNSALEDNVEKYDEDFDEYIQAYKFYCSKHIIEHFDFSKLPENETLNLSDLLDLNSIYAIICNSLIKEDDFTIENCLPSLAIKGYYLFPENIIPNVLSFVDVQNDDLDSLIQAKYLKTRDEKSIHINKSSSVIEHIPLLKLLYRKLLVENSNPLFRFLVLYQVIEFLLEEKVREGIDAICDMKEGLNNFDFFQKMYEVNNTRSIINSLFDKVNFDDKNEITNALKDFILQTSPEYSKQATGDCLYDIRNLLFHDFKRIIEVDKGAVIGLIMQCEILIHHLINSIQISKPEIIV
;
A
#
# COMPACT_ATOMS: atom_id res chain seq x y z
N MET A 1 -45.66 -11.63 -13.68
CA MET A 1 -44.54 -11.53 -14.64
C MET A 1 -43.75 -10.27 -14.30
N HIS A 2 -42.64 -10.42 -13.58
CA HIS A 2 -41.68 -9.32 -13.43
C HIS A 2 -40.89 -9.24 -14.74
N THR A 3 -41.15 -8.21 -15.53
CA THR A 3 -40.24 -7.82 -16.61
C THR A 3 -38.94 -7.38 -15.97
N THR A 4 -37.93 -8.23 -16.02
CA THR A 4 -36.52 -7.87 -15.86
C THR A 4 -36.24 -6.79 -16.89
N LYS A 5 -36.27 -5.52 -16.48
CA LYS A 5 -35.74 -4.42 -17.30
C LYS A 5 -34.27 -4.78 -17.55
N ASP A 6 -33.91 -5.00 -18.82
CA ASP A 6 -32.52 -5.15 -19.21
C ASP A 6 -31.74 -3.96 -18.65
N ILE A 7 -30.80 -4.29 -17.77
CA ILE A 7 -29.99 -3.33 -17.06
C ILE A 7 -28.95 -2.80 -18.05
N LYS A 8 -29.24 -1.66 -18.67
CA LYS A 8 -28.29 -0.98 -19.55
C LYS A 8 -27.14 -0.44 -18.71
N LYS A 9 -25.91 -0.86 -19.03
CA LYS A 9 -24.70 -0.23 -18.47
C LYS A 9 -24.63 1.23 -18.90
N MET A 10 -24.34 2.10 -17.94
CA MET A 10 -24.20 3.53 -18.18
C MET A 10 -22.72 3.92 -18.12
N ILE A 11 -22.35 4.92 -18.92
CA ILE A 11 -21.01 5.52 -18.94
C ILE A 11 -21.12 7.03 -18.82
N ILE A 12 -20.08 7.68 -18.30
CA ILE A 12 -20.02 9.14 -18.26
C ILE A 12 -19.81 9.67 -19.69
N SER A 13 -20.64 10.61 -20.08
CA SER A 13 -20.57 11.29 -21.38
C SER A 13 -19.76 12.58 -21.28
N HIS A 14 -20.01 13.39 -20.24
CA HIS A 14 -19.29 14.61 -19.91
C HIS A 14 -19.58 15.02 -18.48
N PHE A 15 -18.76 15.92 -17.95
CA PHE A 15 -18.92 16.55 -16.64
C PHE A 15 -19.00 18.06 -16.82
N ASP A 16 -20.07 18.69 -16.32
CA ASP A 16 -20.17 20.15 -16.22
C ASP A 16 -19.58 20.58 -14.88
N ASP A 17 -18.37 21.14 -14.96
CA ASP A 17 -17.64 21.62 -13.80
C ASP A 17 -18.41 22.74 -13.06
N ASN A 18 -19.21 23.56 -13.74
CA ASN A 18 -19.90 24.72 -13.13
C ASN A 18 -21.04 24.28 -12.22
N ASP A 19 -21.86 23.36 -12.72
CA ASP A 19 -23.05 22.87 -12.00
C ASP A 19 -22.76 21.59 -11.20
N LYS A 20 -21.52 21.07 -11.27
CA LYS A 20 -21.09 19.80 -10.66
C LYS A 20 -21.94 18.61 -11.14
N LEU A 21 -22.32 18.63 -12.42
CA LEU A 21 -23.22 17.64 -13.03
C LEU A 21 -22.43 16.65 -13.86
N PHE A 22 -22.53 15.38 -13.50
CA PHE A 22 -22.07 14.26 -14.33
C PHE A 22 -23.22 13.79 -15.20
N TYR A 23 -23.00 13.76 -16.51
CA TYR A 23 -24.01 13.30 -17.46
C TYR A 23 -23.71 11.88 -17.89
N LEU A 24 -24.60 10.96 -17.56
CA LEU A 24 -24.50 9.55 -17.94
C LEU A 24 -25.28 9.30 -19.22
N ARG A 25 -24.76 8.41 -20.06
CA ARG A 25 -25.43 7.88 -21.24
C ARG A 25 -25.37 6.36 -21.24
N SER A 26 -26.31 5.72 -21.93
CA SER A 26 -26.23 4.29 -22.19
C SER A 26 -25.02 3.96 -23.07
N LYS A 27 -24.33 2.85 -22.77
CA LYS A 27 -23.21 2.36 -23.60
C LYS A 27 -23.63 2.03 -25.04
N ASP A 28 -24.91 1.68 -25.25
CA ASP A 28 -25.43 1.14 -26.52
C ASP A 28 -26.32 2.14 -27.32
N GLY A 29 -26.42 3.41 -26.91
CA GLY A 29 -27.27 4.39 -27.61
C GLY A 29 -26.96 5.85 -27.34
N ASP A 30 -27.40 6.73 -28.24
CA ASP A 30 -27.17 8.19 -28.19
C ASP A 30 -28.13 8.96 -27.26
N GLN A 31 -29.16 8.31 -26.71
CA GLN A 31 -30.14 8.96 -25.84
C GLN A 31 -30.51 8.10 -24.64
N ASP A 32 -30.07 8.59 -23.47
CA ASP A 32 -30.69 8.58 -22.15
C ASP A 32 -29.72 9.35 -21.23
N LEU A 33 -29.90 10.68 -21.13
CA LEU A 33 -29.07 11.60 -20.35
C LEU A 33 -29.58 11.65 -18.90
N PHE A 34 -28.88 11.00 -17.99
CA PHE A 34 -29.11 11.18 -16.55
C PHE A 34 -28.05 12.10 -15.99
N THR A 35 -28.45 13.03 -15.12
CA THR A 35 -27.52 13.90 -14.42
C THR A 35 -27.33 13.41 -12.99
N LEU A 36 -26.08 13.32 -12.54
CA LEU A 36 -25.73 13.11 -11.13
C LEU A 36 -25.02 14.34 -10.60
N THR A 37 -25.35 14.71 -9.37
CA THR A 37 -24.58 15.68 -8.58
C THR A 37 -23.79 14.94 -7.50
N CYS A 38 -22.63 15.48 -7.09
CA CYS A 38 -21.85 14.97 -5.96
C CYS A 38 -21.63 16.09 -4.94
N ASN A 39 -21.65 15.73 -3.66
CA ASN A 39 -21.56 16.66 -2.52
C ASN A 39 -20.11 17.09 -2.24
N ILE A 40 -19.56 17.94 -3.10
CA ILE A 40 -18.20 18.49 -2.98
C ILE A 40 -18.25 20.00 -2.74
N LYS A 41 -17.56 20.52 -1.72
CA LYS A 41 -17.47 21.96 -1.44
C LYS A 41 -16.53 22.66 -2.42
N MET A 42 -17.12 23.33 -3.41
CA MET A 42 -16.37 24.07 -4.44
C MET A 42 -16.12 25.55 -4.09
N GLN A 43 -16.75 26.05 -3.04
CA GLN A 43 -16.66 27.44 -2.60
C GLN A 43 -16.70 27.53 -1.07
N GLY A 44 -16.06 28.56 -0.52
CA GLY A 44 -16.05 28.82 0.91
C GLY A 44 -15.41 30.16 1.22
N THR A 45 -15.15 30.45 2.50
CA THR A 45 -14.52 31.71 2.90
C THR A 45 -13.14 31.47 3.51
N VAL A 46 -12.18 32.35 3.16
CA VAL A 46 -10.84 32.40 3.75
C VAL A 46 -10.61 33.83 4.17
N ASN A 47 -10.40 34.07 5.47
CA ASN A 47 -10.28 35.43 6.03
C ASN A 47 -11.43 36.36 5.57
N HIS A 48 -12.68 35.87 5.65
CA HIS A 48 -13.91 36.56 5.19
C HIS A 48 -13.98 36.89 3.70
N THR A 49 -13.05 36.39 2.88
CA THR A 49 -13.09 36.54 1.43
C THR A 49 -13.63 35.27 0.80
N LEU A 50 -14.64 35.38 -0.07
CA LEU A 50 -15.15 34.24 -0.84
C LEU A 50 -14.04 33.71 -1.76
N ARG A 51 -13.79 32.41 -1.67
CA ARG A 51 -12.85 31.67 -2.51
C ARG A 51 -13.59 30.54 -3.21
N SER A 52 -13.06 30.11 -4.34
CA SER A 52 -13.57 28.99 -5.12
C SER A 52 -12.40 28.11 -5.50
N VAL A 53 -12.66 26.81 -5.62
CA VAL A 53 -11.67 25.85 -6.12
C VAL A 53 -11.21 26.30 -7.52
N ASN A 54 -9.90 26.41 -7.69
CA ASN A 54 -9.30 26.61 -9.00
C ASN A 54 -9.42 25.33 -9.86
N LYS A 55 -10.15 25.44 -10.96
CA LYS A 55 -10.40 24.34 -11.93
C LYS A 55 -9.57 24.49 -13.21
N ASP A 56 -8.66 25.46 -13.27
CA ASP A 56 -7.89 25.77 -14.46
C ASP A 56 -6.80 24.74 -14.76
N LEU A 57 -6.54 23.82 -13.82
CA LEU A 57 -5.56 22.75 -14.01
C LEU A 57 -6.21 21.57 -14.76
N PRO A 58 -5.63 21.10 -15.86
CA PRO A 58 -6.14 19.95 -16.59
C PRO A 58 -6.15 18.70 -15.71
N THR A 59 -7.19 17.87 -15.81
CA THR A 59 -7.31 16.60 -15.09
C THR A 59 -6.14 15.67 -15.35
N GLU A 60 -5.53 15.73 -16.54
CA GLU A 60 -4.38 14.93 -16.96
C GLU A 60 -3.10 15.28 -16.17
N THR A 61 -3.10 16.41 -15.45
CA THR A 61 -1.99 16.78 -14.55
C THR A 61 -2.01 16.01 -13.24
N TYR A 62 -3.09 15.27 -12.96
CA TYR A 62 -3.27 14.49 -11.75
C TYR A 62 -3.30 12.99 -12.03
N SER A 63 -2.75 12.21 -11.10
CA SER A 63 -2.90 10.77 -11.03
C SER A 63 -3.62 10.41 -9.72
N VAL A 64 -4.66 9.58 -9.80
CA VAL A 64 -5.43 9.14 -8.63
C VAL A 64 -5.25 7.63 -8.46
N TYR A 65 -4.92 7.23 -7.23
CA TYR A 65 -4.64 5.84 -6.90
C TYR A 65 -5.47 5.43 -5.67
N ARG A 66 -6.12 4.27 -5.75
CA ARG A 66 -6.94 3.73 -4.68
C ARG A 66 -6.11 2.80 -3.79
N PHE A 67 -6.07 3.13 -2.51
CA PHE A 67 -5.43 2.38 -1.44
C PHE A 67 -6.46 1.96 -0.41
N THR A 68 -6.12 0.94 0.37
CA THR A 68 -6.84 0.59 1.60
C THR A 68 -5.89 0.76 2.78
N ASN A 69 -6.41 1.27 3.89
CA ASN A 69 -5.74 1.26 5.18
C ASN A 69 -6.82 1.04 6.26
N PRO A 70 -6.78 -0.07 7.00
CA PRO A 70 -7.79 -0.35 8.02
C PRO A 70 -7.68 0.52 9.28
N TYR A 71 -6.61 1.32 9.42
CA TYR A 71 -6.33 2.11 10.62
C TYR A 71 -6.48 3.62 10.41
N LEU A 72 -6.10 4.13 9.23
CA LEU A 72 -6.05 5.56 8.89
C LEU A 72 -7.14 5.96 7.88
N ASN A 73 -8.41 5.75 8.23
CA ASN A 73 -9.57 5.97 7.36
C ASN A 73 -10.60 6.99 7.90
N ALA A 74 -10.28 7.71 8.98
CA ALA A 74 -11.18 8.72 9.54
C ALA A 74 -11.22 10.01 8.70
N GLU A 75 -12.29 10.80 8.79
CA GLU A 75 -12.47 12.01 7.98
C GLU A 75 -11.31 13.03 8.11
N ASN A 76 -10.65 13.07 9.27
CA ASN A 76 -9.53 13.97 9.55
C ASN A 76 -8.14 13.37 9.25
N ASP A 77 -8.08 12.13 8.73
CA ASP A 77 -6.86 11.41 8.33
C ASP A 77 -6.37 11.88 6.93
N LEU A 78 -6.26 13.20 6.77
CA LEU A 78 -5.72 13.85 5.56
C LEU A 78 -4.21 14.02 5.69
N PHE A 79 -3.45 13.50 4.72
CA PHE A 79 -1.98 13.55 4.76
C PHE A 79 -1.39 14.09 3.47
N LYS A 80 -0.53 15.12 3.58
CA LYS A 80 0.29 15.57 2.44
C LYS A 80 1.28 14.49 2.04
N ILE A 81 1.38 14.19 0.75
CA ILE A 81 2.37 13.25 0.22
C ILE A 81 3.64 14.03 -0.10
N ASN A 82 4.73 13.73 0.61
CA ASN A 82 6.04 14.33 0.39
C ASN A 82 6.97 13.37 -0.34
N TYR A 83 7.56 13.83 -1.43
CA TYR A 83 8.55 13.11 -2.23
C TYR A 83 9.71 14.05 -2.59
N ALA A 84 10.96 13.58 -2.43
CA ALA A 84 12.17 14.38 -2.69
C ALA A 84 12.14 15.80 -2.05
N GLY A 85 11.61 15.90 -0.83
CA GLY A 85 11.51 17.15 -0.06
C GLY A 85 10.39 18.11 -0.50
N LYS A 86 9.47 17.68 -1.37
CA LYS A 86 8.33 18.48 -1.84
C LYS A 86 7.01 17.76 -1.60
N SER A 87 5.97 18.53 -1.29
CA SER A 87 4.61 18.01 -1.32
C SER A 87 4.15 17.85 -2.77
N ILE A 88 3.82 16.63 -3.17
CA ILE A 88 3.42 16.26 -4.54
C ILE A 88 1.95 15.85 -4.63
N GLY A 89 1.23 15.79 -3.50
CA GLY A 89 -0.13 15.26 -3.49
C GLY A 89 -0.74 15.17 -2.10
N LEU A 90 -1.88 14.47 -2.01
CA LEU A 90 -2.67 14.30 -0.80
C LEU A 90 -3.23 12.87 -0.72
N ILE A 91 -3.22 12.28 0.48
CA ILE A 91 -4.00 11.11 0.84
C ILE A 91 -5.32 11.57 1.44
N ILE A 92 -6.42 11.04 0.90
CA ILE A 92 -7.79 11.41 1.23
C ILE A 92 -8.59 10.13 1.50
N PRO A 93 -9.05 9.88 2.72
CA PRO A 93 -9.96 8.78 3.00
C PRO A 93 -11.33 9.04 2.36
N ASN A 94 -12.06 7.98 2.00
CA ASN A 94 -13.38 8.09 1.38
C ASN A 94 -14.34 8.97 2.21
N SER A 95 -14.29 8.81 3.53
CA SER A 95 -15.06 9.60 4.50
C SER A 95 -14.82 11.11 4.42
N ALA A 96 -13.70 11.54 3.83
CA ALA A 96 -13.34 12.96 3.68
C ALA A 96 -13.53 13.50 2.26
N LEU A 97 -13.93 12.68 1.29
CA LEU A 97 -14.12 13.14 -0.10
C LEU A 97 -15.36 14.01 -0.25
N GLU A 98 -16.40 13.72 0.51
CA GLU A 98 -17.66 14.46 0.53
C GLU A 98 -17.76 15.30 1.79
N ASP A 99 -18.33 16.49 1.67
CA ASP A 99 -18.57 17.35 2.82
C ASP A 99 -20.00 17.11 3.32
N ASN A 100 -20.13 16.56 4.52
CA ASN A 100 -21.42 16.18 5.12
C ASN A 100 -22.22 17.37 5.66
N VAL A 101 -21.66 18.59 5.64
CA VAL A 101 -22.30 19.77 6.24
C VAL A 101 -22.04 21.03 5.40
N GLU A 102 -23.11 21.69 4.97
CA GLU A 102 -23.08 23.04 4.37
C GLU A 102 -22.76 24.13 5.43
N LYS A 103 -21.65 23.99 6.15
CA LYS A 103 -21.13 25.06 7.00
C LYS A 103 -20.25 25.99 6.16
N TYR A 104 -20.82 27.15 5.83
CA TYR A 104 -20.12 28.25 5.17
C TYR A 104 -19.01 28.87 6.03
N ASP A 105 -19.03 28.62 7.35
CA ASP A 105 -18.14 29.21 8.36
C ASP A 105 -16.90 28.37 8.71
N GLU A 106 -16.68 27.23 8.03
CA GLU A 106 -15.44 26.45 8.21
C GLU A 106 -14.31 26.97 7.31
N ASP A 107 -13.09 27.04 7.85
CA ASP A 107 -11.86 27.44 7.15
C ASP A 107 -11.72 26.64 5.84
N PHE A 108 -11.89 27.33 4.70
CA PHE A 108 -11.83 26.74 3.37
C PHE A 108 -10.38 26.62 2.89
N ASP A 109 -9.86 25.40 2.74
CA ASP A 109 -8.55 25.19 2.10
C ASP A 109 -8.75 24.92 0.59
N GLU A 110 -8.41 25.92 -0.23
CA GLU A 110 -8.56 25.86 -1.68
C GLU A 110 -7.81 24.67 -2.32
N TYR A 111 -6.63 24.32 -1.81
CA TYR A 111 -5.81 23.24 -2.36
C TYR A 111 -6.38 21.87 -2.01
N ILE A 112 -6.79 21.68 -0.75
CA ILE A 112 -7.42 20.42 -0.32
C ILE A 112 -8.71 20.20 -1.10
N GLN A 113 -9.53 21.24 -1.26
CA GLN A 113 -10.80 21.15 -1.98
C GLN A 113 -10.60 20.89 -3.49
N ALA A 114 -9.53 21.44 -4.09
CA ALA A 114 -9.13 21.07 -5.45
C ALA A 114 -8.78 19.57 -5.55
N TYR A 115 -7.99 19.04 -4.63
CA TYR A 115 -7.64 17.62 -4.61
C TYR A 115 -8.86 16.71 -4.41
N LYS A 116 -9.77 17.05 -3.48
CA LYS A 116 -11.04 16.33 -3.30
C LYS A 116 -11.84 16.32 -4.60
N PHE A 117 -12.00 17.48 -5.25
CA PHE A 117 -12.70 17.62 -6.52
C PHE A 117 -12.14 16.71 -7.62
N TYR A 118 -10.83 16.79 -7.90
CA TYR A 118 -10.22 15.97 -8.95
C TYR A 118 -10.29 14.47 -8.62
N CYS A 119 -10.18 14.11 -7.33
CA CYS A 119 -10.33 12.74 -6.88
C CYS A 119 -11.75 12.21 -7.12
N SER A 120 -12.78 12.94 -6.70
CA SER A 120 -14.18 12.58 -6.90
C SER A 120 -14.55 12.52 -8.38
N LYS A 121 -14.07 13.47 -9.19
CA LYS A 121 -14.22 13.46 -10.65
C LYS A 121 -13.64 12.18 -11.25
N HIS A 122 -12.40 11.84 -10.91
CA HIS A 122 -11.74 10.62 -11.39
C HIS A 122 -12.52 9.36 -10.99
N ILE A 123 -12.96 9.25 -9.74
CA ILE A 123 -13.74 8.11 -9.23
C ILE A 123 -15.02 7.93 -10.06
N ILE A 124 -15.78 9.01 -10.24
CA ILE A 124 -17.08 8.97 -10.91
C ILE A 124 -16.89 8.65 -12.41
N GLU A 125 -15.89 9.25 -13.08
CA GLU A 125 -15.56 9.00 -14.49
C GLU A 125 -15.16 7.54 -14.79
N HIS A 126 -14.54 6.85 -13.83
CA HIS A 126 -14.06 5.47 -13.97
C HIS A 126 -14.99 4.43 -13.34
N PHE A 127 -16.09 4.85 -12.71
CA PHE A 127 -17.03 3.93 -12.07
C PHE A 127 -17.91 3.18 -13.11
N ASP A 128 -18.00 1.85 -12.98
CA ASP A 128 -18.93 1.04 -13.79
C ASP A 128 -20.34 1.09 -13.18
N PHE A 129 -21.17 2.02 -13.70
CA PHE A 129 -22.58 2.11 -13.36
C PHE A 129 -23.35 0.91 -13.92
N SER A 130 -23.26 -0.19 -13.17
CA SER A 130 -24.00 -1.42 -13.45
C SER A 130 -25.49 -1.26 -13.26
N LYS A 131 -25.96 -0.23 -12.55
CA LYS A 131 -27.37 0.14 -12.39
C LYS A 131 -27.51 1.65 -12.41
N LEU A 132 -28.71 2.12 -12.77
CA LEU A 132 -29.04 3.53 -12.62
C LEU A 132 -29.04 3.90 -11.13
N PRO A 133 -28.37 4.99 -10.72
CA PRO A 133 -28.51 5.50 -9.36
C PRO A 133 -29.98 5.81 -9.07
N GLU A 134 -30.44 5.45 -7.86
CA GLU A 134 -31.84 5.68 -7.45
C GLU A 134 -32.11 7.17 -7.16
N ASN A 135 -31.06 7.96 -6.91
CA ASN A 135 -31.12 9.37 -6.55
C ASN A 135 -30.34 10.23 -7.56
N GLU A 136 -30.78 11.49 -7.74
CA GLU A 136 -30.09 12.51 -8.56
C GLU A 136 -28.80 13.02 -7.89
N THR A 137 -28.75 12.97 -6.55
CA THR A 137 -27.52 13.22 -5.79
C THR A 137 -26.87 11.89 -5.44
N LEU A 138 -25.64 11.75 -5.89
CA LEU A 138 -24.78 10.61 -5.66
C LEU A 138 -23.94 10.87 -4.41
N ASN A 139 -24.03 9.98 -3.42
CA ASN A 139 -23.01 9.93 -2.37
C ASN A 139 -21.93 8.94 -2.81
N LEU A 140 -20.68 9.39 -2.81
CA LEU A 140 -19.50 8.56 -3.06
C LEU A 140 -19.39 7.41 -2.06
N SER A 141 -19.90 7.58 -0.84
CA SER A 141 -20.02 6.48 0.13
C SER A 141 -20.84 5.31 -0.37
N ASP A 142 -21.81 5.54 -1.27
CA ASP A 142 -22.67 4.48 -1.83
C ASP A 142 -21.95 3.70 -2.94
N LEU A 143 -20.88 4.27 -3.51
CA LEU A 143 -20.09 3.67 -4.58
C LEU A 143 -18.86 2.92 -4.08
N LEU A 144 -18.36 3.27 -2.91
CA LEU A 144 -17.00 2.95 -2.47
C LEU A 144 -16.98 2.16 -1.17
N ASP A 145 -16.04 1.23 -1.04
CA ASP A 145 -15.83 0.52 0.22
C ASP A 145 -15.43 1.49 1.34
N LEU A 146 -15.89 1.24 2.56
CA LEU A 146 -15.64 2.08 3.74
C LEU A 146 -14.15 2.34 4.01
N ASN A 147 -13.28 1.39 3.69
CA ASN A 147 -11.83 1.48 3.89
C ASN A 147 -11.07 2.03 2.68
N SER A 148 -11.79 2.55 1.67
CA SER A 148 -11.16 3.16 0.50
C SER A 148 -10.48 4.47 0.88
N ILE A 149 -9.27 4.62 0.40
CA ILE A 149 -8.43 5.80 0.57
C ILE A 149 -7.85 6.13 -0.79
N TYR A 150 -7.74 7.41 -1.11
CA TYR A 150 -7.26 7.88 -2.38
C TYR A 150 -5.99 8.68 -2.19
N ALA A 151 -4.95 8.31 -2.93
CA ALA A 151 -3.78 9.15 -3.10
C ALA A 151 -3.93 9.89 -4.42
N ILE A 152 -4.04 11.21 -4.36
CA ILE A 152 -4.01 12.07 -5.55
C ILE A 152 -2.66 12.78 -5.63
N ILE A 153 -2.01 12.64 -6.78
CA ILE A 153 -0.66 13.13 -7.06
C ILE A 153 -0.73 14.15 -8.19
N CYS A 154 -0.14 15.32 -8.00
CA CYS A 154 0.04 16.32 -9.04
C CYS A 154 1.35 16.04 -9.79
N ASN A 155 1.23 15.46 -10.98
CA ASN A 155 2.35 15.03 -11.82
C ASN A 155 3.29 16.19 -12.16
N SER A 156 2.76 17.42 -12.28
CA SER A 156 3.56 18.62 -12.57
C SER A 156 4.54 19.02 -11.45
N LEU A 157 4.32 18.54 -10.22
CA LEU A 157 5.21 18.80 -9.08
C LEU A 157 6.37 17.81 -9.00
N ILE A 158 6.30 16.73 -9.77
CA ILE A 158 7.32 15.69 -9.85
C ILE A 158 8.28 16.04 -10.99
N LYS A 159 9.58 16.11 -10.68
CA LYS A 159 10.63 16.46 -11.65
C LYS A 159 11.24 15.26 -12.36
N GLU A 160 11.00 14.06 -11.85
CA GLU A 160 11.60 12.83 -12.34
C GLU A 160 10.67 12.16 -13.36
N ASP A 161 11.12 12.04 -14.60
CA ASP A 161 10.33 11.49 -15.70
C ASP A 161 9.97 10.01 -15.52
N ASP A 162 10.74 9.27 -14.72
CA ASP A 162 10.56 7.84 -14.44
C ASP A 162 9.81 7.58 -13.11
N PHE A 163 9.19 8.61 -12.53
CA PHE A 163 8.38 8.43 -11.33
C PHE A 163 7.15 7.57 -11.60
N THR A 164 6.96 6.53 -10.79
CA THR A 164 5.74 5.73 -10.74
C THR A 164 5.40 5.45 -9.28
N ILE A 165 4.10 5.47 -8.95
CA ILE A 165 3.66 5.18 -7.58
C ILE A 165 3.98 3.73 -7.20
N GLU A 166 4.06 2.84 -8.19
CA GLU A 166 4.42 1.43 -8.03
C GLU A 166 5.77 1.26 -7.34
N ASN A 167 6.74 2.11 -7.69
CA ASN A 167 8.06 2.09 -7.08
C ASN A 167 8.07 2.68 -5.67
N CYS A 168 6.98 3.30 -5.21
CA CYS A 168 6.84 3.82 -3.86
C CYS A 168 5.98 2.90 -2.96
N LEU A 169 5.43 1.81 -3.48
CA LEU A 169 4.55 0.91 -2.73
C LEU A 169 5.16 0.34 -1.45
N PRO A 170 6.46 -0.04 -1.39
CA PRO A 170 7.02 -0.48 -0.13
C PRO A 170 7.03 0.61 0.94
N SER A 171 7.31 1.86 0.56
CA SER A 171 7.26 3.02 1.49
C SER A 171 5.84 3.32 1.98
N LEU A 172 4.85 3.16 1.12
CA LEU A 172 3.42 3.32 1.46
C LEU A 172 2.93 2.18 2.36
N ALA A 173 3.35 0.95 2.09
CA ALA A 173 2.97 -0.22 2.86
C ALA A 173 3.53 -0.20 4.30
N ILE A 174 4.73 0.38 4.52
CA ILE A 174 5.25 0.66 5.89
C ILE A 174 4.27 1.53 6.69
N LYS A 175 3.53 2.42 6.02
CA LYS A 175 2.50 3.28 6.62
C LYS A 175 1.10 2.66 6.60
N GLY A 176 0.98 1.40 6.17
CA GLY A 176 -0.26 0.63 6.14
C GLY A 176 -1.14 0.88 4.92
N TYR A 177 -0.65 1.58 3.89
CA TYR A 177 -1.38 1.83 2.65
C TYR A 177 -1.07 0.75 1.62
N TYR A 178 -2.09 -0.02 1.21
CA TYR A 178 -1.97 -1.07 0.21
C TYR A 178 -2.74 -0.70 -1.06
N LEU A 179 -2.04 -0.63 -2.19
CA LEU A 179 -2.61 -0.29 -3.50
C LEU A 179 -3.53 -1.41 -3.96
N PHE A 180 -4.73 -1.08 -4.40
CA PHE A 180 -5.63 -2.07 -5.00
C PHE A 180 -6.35 -1.53 -6.23
N PRO A 181 -6.58 -2.37 -7.24
CA PRO A 181 -7.23 -1.93 -8.47
C PRO A 181 -8.71 -1.68 -8.26
N GLU A 182 -9.28 -0.85 -9.14
CA GLU A 182 -10.71 -0.58 -9.20
C GLU A 182 -11.49 -1.89 -9.41
N ASN A 183 -12.59 -2.07 -8.66
CA ASN A 183 -13.51 -3.23 -8.68
C ASN A 183 -13.13 -4.48 -7.85
N ILE A 184 -12.10 -4.43 -7.01
CA ILE A 184 -11.81 -5.49 -6.03
C ILE A 184 -12.14 -4.99 -4.62
N ILE A 185 -12.89 -5.78 -3.85
CA ILE A 185 -13.07 -5.54 -2.41
C ILE A 185 -11.79 -6.00 -1.71
N PRO A 186 -11.01 -5.08 -1.11
CA PRO A 186 -9.78 -5.48 -0.44
C PRO A 186 -10.10 -6.34 0.79
N ASN A 187 -9.34 -7.42 0.97
CA ASN A 187 -9.36 -8.26 2.16
C ASN A 187 -7.99 -8.18 2.85
N VAL A 188 -7.56 -6.94 3.08
CA VAL A 188 -6.34 -6.69 3.85
C VAL A 188 -6.56 -7.22 5.24
N LEU A 189 -5.48 -7.76 5.80
CA LEU A 189 -5.41 -8.20 7.16
C LEU A 189 -5.80 -7.04 8.10
N SER A 190 -7.08 -7.01 8.48
CA SER A 190 -7.66 -6.05 9.43
C SER A 190 -7.65 -6.67 10.80
N PHE A 191 -7.12 -5.93 11.76
CA PHE A 191 -6.97 -6.38 13.14
C PHE A 191 -8.01 -5.79 14.09
N VAL A 192 -8.88 -4.92 13.57
CA VAL A 192 -9.85 -4.15 14.36
C VAL A 192 -10.78 -5.05 15.20
N ASP A 193 -11.01 -6.30 14.76
CA ASP A 193 -11.89 -7.24 15.44
C ASP A 193 -11.17 -8.14 16.48
N VAL A 194 -9.84 -8.04 16.63
CA VAL A 194 -9.06 -8.85 17.58
C VAL A 194 -8.72 -7.98 18.79
N GLN A 195 -9.52 -8.08 19.85
CA GLN A 195 -9.23 -7.40 21.13
C GLN A 195 -7.99 -8.01 21.79
N ASN A 196 -6.86 -7.31 21.70
CA ASN A 196 -5.61 -7.66 22.36
C ASN A 196 -4.82 -6.36 22.62
N ASP A 197 -4.58 -6.04 23.90
CA ASP A 197 -3.98 -4.77 24.33
C ASP A 197 -2.58 -4.53 23.73
N ASP A 198 -1.79 -5.58 23.54
CA ASP A 198 -0.45 -5.49 22.96
C ASP A 198 -0.53 -5.16 21.46
N LEU A 199 -1.48 -5.77 20.76
CA LEU A 199 -1.74 -5.52 19.35
C LEU A 199 -2.27 -4.10 19.11
N ASP A 200 -3.20 -3.65 19.95
CA ASP A 200 -3.73 -2.27 19.90
C ASP A 200 -2.61 -1.25 20.14
N SER A 201 -1.78 -1.49 21.15
CA SER A 201 -0.60 -0.65 21.44
C SER A 201 0.36 -0.58 20.26
N LEU A 202 0.56 -1.70 19.55
CA LEU A 202 1.41 -1.76 18.38
C LEU A 202 0.81 -1.00 17.17
N ILE A 203 -0.49 -1.15 16.92
CA ILE A 203 -1.21 -0.38 15.88
C ILE A 203 -1.12 1.13 16.16
N GLN A 204 -1.30 1.52 17.43
CA GLN A 204 -1.16 2.90 17.86
C GLN A 204 0.25 3.43 17.57
N ALA A 205 1.28 2.67 17.98
CA ALA A 205 2.67 3.07 17.84
C ALA A 205 3.13 3.15 16.38
N LYS A 206 2.71 2.21 15.52
CA LYS A 206 3.22 2.09 14.14
C LYS A 206 2.42 2.85 13.09
N TYR A 207 1.09 2.92 13.23
CA TYR A 207 0.24 3.57 12.23
C TYR A 207 -0.39 4.85 12.74
N LEU A 208 -1.10 4.80 13.87
CA LEU A 208 -1.95 5.91 14.31
C LEU A 208 -1.15 7.12 14.80
N LYS A 209 0.09 6.93 15.27
CA LYS A 209 1.04 8.02 15.53
C LYS A 209 1.21 8.97 14.33
N THR A 210 1.04 8.47 13.09
CA THR A 210 1.13 9.29 11.87
C THR A 210 0.07 10.39 11.82
N ARG A 211 -1.06 10.25 12.54
CA ARG A 211 -2.13 11.27 12.60
C ARG A 211 -1.62 12.65 13.02
N ASP A 212 -0.62 12.68 13.87
CA ASP A 212 0.00 13.92 14.37
C ASP A 212 0.93 14.57 13.34
N GLU A 213 1.46 13.80 12.37
CA GLU A 213 2.47 14.27 11.41
C GLU A 213 1.85 15.07 10.24
N LYS A 214 0.55 14.88 9.94
CA LYS A 214 -0.23 15.50 8.84
C LYS A 214 0.41 15.43 7.45
N SER A 215 1.49 14.67 7.32
CA SER A 215 2.26 14.45 6.10
C SER A 215 2.92 13.09 6.16
N ILE A 216 3.04 12.44 5.01
CA ILE A 216 3.75 11.19 4.85
C ILE A 216 4.90 11.40 3.87
N HIS A 217 6.06 10.84 4.18
CA HIS A 217 7.21 10.85 3.29
C HIS A 217 7.27 9.52 2.57
N ILE A 218 7.25 9.56 1.24
CA ILE A 218 7.41 8.38 0.39
C ILE A 218 8.74 8.44 -0.33
N ASN A 219 9.31 7.26 -0.58
CA ASN A 219 10.57 7.10 -1.27
C ASN A 219 10.40 6.05 -2.37
N LYS A 220 11.12 6.20 -3.48
CA LYS A 220 11.27 5.11 -4.46
C LYS A 220 12.08 3.99 -3.83
N SER A 221 11.68 2.75 -4.07
CA SER A 221 12.51 1.59 -3.79
C SER A 221 13.74 1.60 -4.67
N SER A 222 14.84 1.05 -4.14
CA SER A 222 16.09 0.90 -4.92
C SER A 222 15.92 -0.01 -6.15
N SER A 223 14.86 -0.83 -6.15
CA SER A 223 14.47 -1.72 -7.24
C SER A 223 13.22 -1.21 -7.96
N VAL A 224 13.15 -1.38 -9.27
CA VAL A 224 11.93 -1.07 -10.03
C VAL A 224 10.92 -2.20 -9.86
N ILE A 225 9.89 -1.99 -9.05
CA ILE A 225 8.89 -3.00 -8.66
C ILE A 225 8.22 -3.62 -9.89
N GLU A 226 7.89 -2.79 -10.89
CA GLU A 226 7.20 -3.22 -12.11
C GLU A 226 7.99 -4.24 -12.94
N HIS A 227 9.32 -4.25 -12.81
CA HIS A 227 10.20 -5.18 -13.53
C HIS A 227 10.37 -6.52 -12.81
N ILE A 228 9.90 -6.66 -11.56
CA ILE A 228 10.08 -7.87 -10.75
C ILE A 228 8.70 -8.51 -10.56
N PRO A 229 8.37 -9.58 -11.31
CA PRO A 229 7.03 -10.16 -11.31
C PRO A 229 6.52 -10.55 -9.91
N LEU A 230 7.41 -11.05 -9.05
CA LEU A 230 7.09 -11.39 -7.67
C LEU A 230 6.63 -10.15 -6.87
N LEU A 231 7.38 -9.05 -6.93
CA LEU A 231 7.05 -7.82 -6.19
C LEU A 231 5.81 -7.14 -6.75
N LYS A 232 5.67 -7.11 -8.09
CA LYS A 232 4.45 -6.63 -8.73
C LYS A 232 3.22 -7.40 -8.26
N LEU A 233 3.30 -8.73 -8.23
CA LEU A 233 2.21 -9.60 -7.75
C LEU A 233 1.96 -9.43 -6.24
N LEU A 234 3.02 -9.32 -5.44
CA LEU A 234 2.95 -9.08 -3.99
C LEU A 234 2.11 -7.84 -3.69
N TYR A 235 2.48 -6.70 -4.24
CA TYR A 235 1.87 -5.41 -3.93
C TYR A 235 0.53 -5.17 -4.61
N ARG A 236 0.33 -5.65 -5.84
CA ARG A 236 -0.95 -5.44 -6.56
C ARG A 236 -2.04 -6.44 -6.19
N LYS A 237 -1.68 -7.54 -5.50
CA LYS A 237 -2.62 -8.65 -5.28
C LYS A 237 -2.47 -9.31 -3.91
N LEU A 238 -1.32 -9.95 -3.64
CA LEU A 238 -1.24 -10.92 -2.55
C LEU A 238 -1.40 -10.31 -1.15
N LEU A 239 -0.88 -9.09 -0.92
CA LEU A 239 -1.05 -8.39 0.36
C LEU A 239 -2.46 -7.83 0.58
N VAL A 240 -3.23 -7.68 -0.50
CA VAL A 240 -4.55 -7.05 -0.49
C VAL A 240 -5.67 -8.08 -0.40
N GLU A 241 -5.53 -9.24 -1.05
CA GLU A 241 -6.61 -10.21 -1.19
C GLU A 241 -6.73 -11.20 -0.02
N ASN A 242 -5.77 -11.21 0.92
CA ASN A 242 -5.71 -12.25 1.94
C ASN A 242 -5.44 -11.71 3.35
N SER A 243 -6.37 -12.00 4.26
CA SER A 243 -6.33 -11.69 5.68
C SER A 243 -5.91 -12.88 6.56
N ASN A 244 -5.39 -13.96 5.97
CA ASN A 244 -4.79 -15.05 6.74
C ASN A 244 -3.34 -14.68 7.13
N PRO A 245 -3.01 -14.64 8.44
CA PRO A 245 -1.67 -14.24 8.88
C PRO A 245 -0.57 -15.17 8.33
N LEU A 246 -0.75 -16.50 8.37
CA LEU A 246 0.25 -17.44 7.85
C LEU A 246 0.50 -17.21 6.36
N PHE A 247 -0.55 -17.09 5.56
CA PHE A 247 -0.40 -16.83 4.13
C PHE A 247 0.38 -15.53 3.89
N ARG A 248 0.03 -14.45 4.60
CA ARG A 248 0.71 -13.16 4.49
C ARG A 248 2.19 -13.28 4.81
N PHE A 249 2.54 -13.96 5.91
CA PHE A 249 3.93 -14.25 6.25
C PHE A 249 4.65 -15.05 5.18
N LEU A 250 4.06 -16.14 4.68
CA LEU A 250 4.68 -16.99 3.67
C LEU A 250 4.96 -16.22 2.37
N VAL A 251 4.00 -15.41 1.92
CA VAL A 251 4.17 -14.56 0.73
C VAL A 251 5.26 -13.51 0.92
N LEU A 252 5.34 -12.90 2.10
CA LEU A 252 6.43 -11.97 2.42
C LEU A 252 7.78 -12.68 2.47
N TYR A 253 7.84 -13.89 3.03
CA TYR A 253 9.06 -14.70 3.10
C TYR A 253 9.56 -15.14 1.71
N GLN A 254 8.66 -15.32 0.74
CA GLN A 254 9.05 -15.57 -0.67
C GLN A 254 9.94 -14.45 -1.24
N VAL A 255 9.79 -13.20 -0.77
CA VAL A 255 10.70 -12.11 -1.15
C VAL A 255 12.12 -12.39 -0.64
N ILE A 256 12.26 -12.88 0.59
CA ILE A 256 13.56 -13.24 1.17
C ILE A 256 14.17 -14.40 0.38
N GLU A 257 13.38 -15.44 0.06
CA GLU A 257 13.85 -16.58 -0.74
C GLU A 257 14.31 -16.17 -2.14
N PHE A 258 13.57 -15.27 -2.80
CA PHE A 258 13.97 -14.71 -4.09
C PHE A 258 15.28 -13.92 -4.01
N LEU A 259 15.43 -13.04 -3.01
CA LEU A 259 16.66 -12.27 -2.78
C LEU A 259 17.85 -13.18 -2.44
N LEU A 260 17.59 -14.26 -1.71
CA LEU A 260 18.59 -15.26 -1.39
C LEU A 260 19.10 -15.95 -2.66
N GLU A 261 18.20 -16.37 -3.55
CA GLU A 261 18.58 -17.01 -4.81
C GLU A 261 19.47 -16.11 -5.66
N GLU A 262 19.11 -14.83 -5.79
CA GLU A 262 19.93 -13.83 -6.51
C GLU A 262 21.33 -13.72 -5.89
N LYS A 263 21.45 -13.66 -4.56
CA LYS A 263 22.75 -13.58 -3.87
C LYS A 263 23.58 -14.85 -4.00
N VAL A 264 22.93 -16.02 -3.96
CA VAL A 264 23.61 -17.30 -4.17
C VAL A 264 24.15 -17.37 -5.61
N ARG A 265 23.35 -16.95 -6.60
CA ARG A 265 23.75 -16.92 -8.00
C ARG A 265 24.95 -15.98 -8.23
N GLU A 266 24.86 -14.75 -7.76
CA GLU A 266 25.98 -13.78 -7.80
C GLU A 266 27.27 -14.37 -7.18
N GLY A 267 27.14 -15.07 -6.04
CA GLY A 267 28.26 -15.71 -5.38
C GLY A 267 28.86 -16.87 -6.18
N ILE A 268 28.01 -17.70 -6.81
CA ILE A 268 28.44 -18.81 -7.67
C ILE A 268 29.16 -18.27 -8.91
N ASP A 269 28.61 -17.25 -9.57
CA ASP A 269 29.21 -16.65 -10.77
C ASP A 269 30.58 -16.07 -10.44
N ALA A 270 30.71 -15.34 -9.33
CA ALA A 270 32.00 -14.83 -8.87
C ALA A 270 33.03 -15.95 -8.59
N ILE A 271 32.62 -17.09 -8.04
CA ILE A 271 33.49 -18.25 -7.84
C ILE A 271 33.91 -18.85 -9.19
N CYS A 272 32.98 -18.97 -10.14
CA CYS A 272 33.25 -19.48 -11.48
C CYS A 272 34.27 -18.61 -12.23
N ASP A 273 34.16 -17.29 -12.11
CA ASP A 273 35.11 -16.33 -12.71
C ASP A 273 36.53 -16.48 -12.14
N MET A 274 36.64 -16.89 -10.87
CA MET A 274 37.92 -17.11 -10.19
C MET A 274 38.44 -18.55 -10.29
N LYS A 275 37.72 -19.44 -10.98
CA LYS A 275 37.96 -20.90 -10.93
C LYS A 275 39.39 -21.30 -11.30
N GLU A 276 39.99 -20.66 -12.30
CA GLU A 276 41.35 -20.98 -12.75
C GLU A 276 42.44 -20.70 -11.70
N GLY A 277 42.14 -19.85 -10.71
CA GLY A 277 43.05 -19.50 -9.61
C GLY A 277 42.82 -20.28 -8.32
N LEU A 278 41.81 -21.16 -8.27
CA LEU A 278 41.43 -21.89 -7.06
C LEU A 278 41.86 -23.36 -7.13
N ASN A 279 42.43 -23.88 -6.04
CA ASN A 279 42.55 -25.34 -5.89
C ASN A 279 41.19 -25.95 -5.50
N ASN A 280 41.07 -27.27 -5.58
CA ASN A 280 39.80 -27.97 -5.29
C ASN A 280 39.27 -27.70 -3.88
N PHE A 281 40.15 -27.61 -2.87
CA PHE A 281 39.74 -27.36 -1.49
C PHE A 281 39.13 -25.96 -1.34
N ASP A 282 39.82 -24.94 -1.85
CA ASP A 282 39.36 -23.55 -1.80
C ASP A 282 38.07 -23.35 -2.60
N PHE A 283 37.93 -24.05 -3.72
CA PHE A 283 36.70 -24.06 -4.52
C PHE A 283 35.51 -24.62 -3.71
N PHE A 284 35.65 -25.81 -3.12
CA PHE A 284 34.55 -26.41 -2.33
C PHE A 284 34.23 -25.60 -1.07
N GLN A 285 35.24 -25.01 -0.43
CA GLN A 285 35.02 -24.15 0.73
C GLN A 285 34.21 -22.91 0.34
N LYS A 286 34.60 -22.19 -0.72
CA LYS A 286 33.86 -21.02 -1.20
C LYS A 286 32.43 -21.38 -1.63
N MET A 287 32.24 -22.52 -2.30
CA MET A 287 30.91 -23.02 -2.67
C MET A 287 30.04 -23.31 -1.43
N TYR A 288 30.62 -23.82 -0.35
CA TYR A 288 29.89 -24.04 0.90
C TYR A 288 29.52 -22.71 1.58
N GLU A 289 30.43 -21.73 1.59
CA GLU A 289 30.20 -20.40 2.16
C GLU A 289 29.05 -19.66 1.44
N VAL A 290 29.04 -19.69 0.10
CA VAL A 290 27.97 -19.08 -0.71
C VAL A 290 26.62 -19.78 -0.52
N ASN A 291 26.61 -21.07 -0.15
CA ASN A 291 25.36 -21.80 0.11
C ASN A 291 24.85 -21.68 1.56
N ASN A 292 25.51 -20.90 2.43
CA ASN A 292 25.07 -20.71 3.80
C ASN A 292 23.86 -19.76 3.87
N THR A 293 22.66 -20.32 3.76
CA THR A 293 21.38 -19.57 3.74
C THR A 293 21.27 -18.58 4.90
N ARG A 294 21.54 -19.03 6.13
CA ARG A 294 21.38 -18.20 7.32
C ARG A 294 22.32 -17.00 7.33
N SER A 295 23.57 -17.19 6.93
CA SER A 295 24.55 -16.10 6.79
C SER A 295 24.11 -15.08 5.73
N ILE A 296 23.56 -15.55 4.60
CA ILE A 296 23.08 -14.67 3.53
C ILE A 296 21.89 -13.85 4.02
N ILE A 297 20.89 -14.47 4.65
CA ILE A 297 19.72 -13.76 5.19
C ILE A 297 20.17 -12.67 6.17
N ASN A 298 21.08 -12.98 7.10
CA ASN A 298 21.61 -11.96 8.02
C ASN A 298 22.27 -10.81 7.25
N SER A 299 23.09 -11.10 6.23
CA SER A 299 23.73 -10.06 5.42
C SER A 299 22.75 -9.19 4.64
N LEU A 300 21.58 -9.72 4.25
CA LEU A 300 20.50 -8.94 3.63
C LEU A 300 19.94 -7.92 4.63
N PHE A 301 19.64 -8.37 5.85
CA PHE A 301 19.07 -7.50 6.88
C PHE A 301 20.08 -6.57 7.53
N ASP A 302 21.37 -6.89 7.57
CA ASP A 302 22.42 -5.99 8.09
C ASP A 302 22.48 -4.66 7.33
N LYS A 303 22.14 -4.67 6.03
CA LYS A 303 22.07 -3.48 5.18
C LYS A 303 20.83 -2.63 5.40
N VAL A 304 19.81 -3.17 6.06
CA VAL A 304 18.57 -2.47 6.36
C VAL A 304 18.77 -1.66 7.63
N ASN A 305 18.54 -0.35 7.56
CA ASN A 305 18.66 0.55 8.71
C ASN A 305 17.44 1.48 8.81
N PHE A 306 16.75 1.41 9.95
CA PHE A 306 15.66 2.30 10.34
C PHE A 306 15.49 2.21 11.86
N ASP A 307 14.91 3.26 12.45
CA ASP A 307 14.92 3.49 13.91
C ASP A 307 14.36 2.32 14.71
N ASP A 308 13.29 1.69 14.21
CA ASP A 308 12.56 0.65 14.94
C ASP A 308 13.13 -0.76 14.74
N LYS A 309 14.16 -0.95 13.91
CA LYS A 309 14.66 -2.30 13.54
C LYS A 309 15.03 -3.15 14.77
N ASN A 310 15.69 -2.55 15.75
CA ASN A 310 16.14 -3.25 16.96
C ASN A 310 14.97 -3.63 17.86
N GLU A 311 14.00 -2.71 18.03
CA GLU A 311 12.76 -2.98 18.75
C GLU A 311 12.02 -4.17 18.11
N ILE A 312 11.88 -4.13 16.79
CA ILE A 312 11.23 -5.20 16.04
C ILE A 312 11.97 -6.52 16.23
N THR A 313 13.30 -6.51 16.06
CA THR A 313 14.12 -7.71 16.22
C THR A 313 13.99 -8.31 17.62
N ASN A 314 13.85 -7.49 18.67
CA ASN A 314 13.62 -7.97 20.02
C ASN A 314 12.23 -8.58 20.18
N ALA A 315 11.19 -7.96 19.61
CA ALA A 315 9.84 -8.55 19.62
C ALA A 315 9.81 -9.92 18.92
N LEU A 316 10.53 -10.09 17.81
CA LEU A 316 10.68 -11.39 17.15
C LEU A 316 11.34 -12.42 18.07
N LYS A 317 12.41 -12.04 18.78
CA LYS A 317 13.10 -12.92 19.73
C LYS A 317 12.19 -13.33 20.88
N ASP A 318 11.48 -12.38 21.47
CA ASP A 318 10.61 -12.63 22.62
C ASP A 318 9.52 -13.62 22.24
N PHE A 319 8.94 -13.48 21.04
CA PHE A 319 7.96 -14.43 20.51
C PHE A 319 8.54 -15.85 20.33
N ILE A 320 9.75 -15.96 19.75
CA ILE A 320 10.42 -17.26 19.59
C ILE A 320 10.70 -17.89 20.96
N LEU A 321 11.19 -17.12 21.93
CA LEU A 321 11.54 -17.59 23.27
C LEU A 321 10.34 -18.09 24.08
N GLN A 322 9.17 -17.49 23.89
CA GLN A 322 7.91 -17.99 24.46
C GLN A 322 7.56 -19.38 23.94
N THR A 323 8.00 -19.73 22.73
CA THR A 323 7.62 -20.98 22.06
C THR A 323 8.74 -22.04 22.12
N SER A 324 10.01 -21.63 22.15
CA SER A 324 11.16 -22.50 22.34
C SER A 324 12.36 -21.75 22.96
N PRO A 325 12.80 -22.15 24.17
CA PRO A 325 13.88 -21.46 24.89
C PRO A 325 15.28 -21.65 24.29
N GLU A 326 15.45 -22.50 23.27
CA GLU A 326 16.75 -22.81 22.66
C GLU A 326 17.31 -21.67 21.79
N TYR A 327 16.52 -20.62 21.51
CA TYR A 327 16.82 -19.59 20.48
C TYR A 327 17.32 -18.23 21.02
N SER A 328 18.01 -18.21 22.16
CA SER A 328 18.29 -16.99 22.95
C SER A 328 19.26 -15.93 22.39
N LYS A 329 19.95 -16.16 21.25
CA LYS A 329 20.96 -15.22 20.71
C LYS A 329 20.95 -15.17 19.19
N GLN A 330 20.08 -14.34 18.64
CA GLN A 330 19.81 -14.33 17.20
C GLN A 330 19.95 -12.94 16.59
N ALA A 331 20.52 -12.88 15.39
CA ALA A 331 20.42 -11.70 14.54
C ALA A 331 19.02 -11.63 13.90
N THR A 332 18.65 -10.49 13.29
CA THR A 332 17.33 -10.29 12.68
C THR A 332 17.00 -11.39 11.65
N GLY A 333 17.96 -11.77 10.81
CA GLY A 333 17.76 -12.80 9.80
C GLY A 333 17.58 -14.20 10.39
N ASP A 334 18.29 -14.51 11.47
CA ASP A 334 18.10 -15.76 12.23
C ASP A 334 16.67 -15.85 12.77
N CYS A 335 16.17 -14.77 13.37
CA CYS A 335 14.80 -14.73 13.90
C CYS A 335 13.75 -14.99 12.81
N LEU A 336 13.90 -14.37 11.64
CA LEU A 336 12.99 -14.59 10.52
C LEU A 336 13.02 -16.04 10.01
N TYR A 337 14.20 -16.63 9.91
CA TYR A 337 14.36 -18.03 9.53
C TYR A 337 13.68 -18.97 10.54
N ASP A 338 13.84 -18.70 11.83
CA ASP A 338 13.28 -19.55 12.88
C ASP A 338 11.76 -19.36 13.04
N ILE A 339 11.25 -18.14 12.91
CA ILE A 339 9.81 -17.87 12.80
C ILE A 339 9.22 -18.61 11.62
N ARG A 340 9.89 -18.63 10.46
CA ARG A 340 9.43 -19.38 9.29
C ARG A 340 9.28 -20.86 9.60
N ASN A 341 10.27 -21.48 10.23
CA ASN A 341 10.18 -22.89 10.61
C ASN A 341 9.07 -23.11 11.64
N LEU A 342 8.98 -22.24 12.63
CA LEU A 342 7.97 -22.32 13.68
C LEU A 342 6.55 -22.23 13.13
N LEU A 343 6.25 -21.22 12.30
CA LEU A 343 4.94 -21.06 11.67
C LEU A 343 4.65 -22.23 10.70
N PHE A 344 5.63 -22.69 9.93
CA PHE A 344 5.39 -23.80 8.99
C PHE A 344 5.00 -25.10 9.71
N HIS A 345 5.61 -25.39 10.85
CA HIS A 345 5.40 -26.66 11.56
C HIS A 345 4.28 -26.59 12.61
N ASP A 346 4.12 -25.46 13.31
CA ASP A 346 3.30 -25.36 14.52
C ASP A 346 2.22 -24.25 14.47
N PHE A 347 1.97 -23.61 13.32
CA PHE A 347 1.06 -22.44 13.22
C PHE A 347 -0.29 -22.65 13.89
N LYS A 348 -0.94 -23.81 13.66
CA LYS A 348 -2.27 -24.08 14.23
C LYS A 348 -2.27 -24.01 15.75
N ARG A 349 -1.26 -24.60 16.39
CA ARG A 349 -1.12 -24.58 17.86
C ARG A 349 -0.89 -23.15 18.35
N ILE A 350 -0.06 -22.38 17.65
CA ILE A 350 0.36 -21.05 18.09
C ILE A 350 -0.79 -20.05 17.95
N ILE A 351 -1.52 -20.06 16.83
CA ILE A 351 -2.63 -19.14 16.60
C ILE A 351 -3.85 -19.42 17.51
N GLU A 352 -4.02 -20.66 17.96
CA GLU A 352 -5.05 -21.04 18.94
C GLU A 352 -4.73 -20.53 20.35
N VAL A 353 -3.45 -20.37 20.70
CA VAL A 353 -3.00 -19.87 22.01
C VAL A 353 -3.11 -18.36 22.08
N ASP A 354 -2.54 -17.66 21.10
CA ASP A 354 -2.57 -16.20 21.04
C ASP A 354 -2.58 -15.69 19.60
N LYS A 355 -3.79 -15.54 19.07
CA LYS A 355 -4.01 -14.99 17.73
C LYS A 355 -3.46 -13.57 17.60
N GLY A 356 -3.57 -12.75 18.64
CA GLY A 356 -3.13 -11.35 18.64
C GLY A 356 -1.61 -11.23 18.53
N ALA A 357 -0.87 -12.03 19.30
CA ALA A 357 0.58 -12.06 19.24
C ALA A 357 1.12 -12.51 17.88
N VAL A 358 0.54 -13.57 17.28
CA VAL A 358 0.91 -14.04 15.93
C VAL A 358 0.69 -12.96 14.88
N ILE A 359 -0.44 -12.26 14.98
CA ILE A 359 -0.79 -11.15 14.11
C ILE A 359 0.22 -10.01 14.26
N GLY A 360 0.52 -9.59 15.50
CA GLY A 360 1.48 -8.53 15.79
C GLY A 360 2.86 -8.88 15.24
N LEU A 361 3.30 -10.12 15.43
CA LEU A 361 4.55 -10.65 14.86
C LEU A 361 4.61 -10.49 13.33
N ILE A 362 3.55 -10.87 12.63
CA ILE A 362 3.53 -10.84 11.17
C ILE A 362 3.56 -9.41 10.64
N MET A 363 2.88 -8.49 11.32
CA MET A 363 2.94 -7.07 11.01
C MET A 363 4.36 -6.51 11.17
N GLN A 364 5.08 -6.94 12.21
CA GLN A 364 6.47 -6.55 12.42
C GLN A 364 7.41 -7.12 11.33
N CYS A 365 7.20 -8.39 10.94
CA CYS A 365 7.91 -9.00 9.80
C CYS A 365 7.64 -8.25 8.49
N GLU A 366 6.40 -7.82 8.26
CA GLU A 366 6.01 -7.05 7.08
C GLU A 366 6.75 -5.71 6.99
N ILE A 367 6.80 -4.95 8.09
CA ILE A 367 7.57 -3.69 8.17
C ILE A 367 9.04 -3.93 7.81
N LEU A 368 9.67 -4.96 8.40
CA LEU A 368 11.05 -5.32 8.11
C LEU A 368 11.28 -5.62 6.62
N ILE A 369 10.39 -6.39 6.00
CA ILE A 369 10.51 -6.82 4.61
C ILE A 369 10.27 -5.66 3.64
N HIS A 370 9.37 -4.73 3.95
CA HIS A 370 9.22 -3.51 3.16
C HIS A 370 10.44 -2.60 3.24
N HIS A 371 11.05 -2.47 4.42
CA HIS A 371 12.34 -1.78 4.55
C HIS A 371 13.44 -2.50 3.76
N LEU A 372 13.47 -3.84 3.77
CA LEU A 372 14.40 -4.63 2.96
C LEU A 372 14.27 -4.32 1.46
N ILE A 373 13.04 -4.34 0.94
CA ILE A 373 12.76 -4.05 -0.49
C ILE A 373 13.16 -2.61 -0.84
N ASN A 374 12.97 -1.65 0.07
CA ASN A 374 13.39 -0.26 -0.15
C ASN A 374 14.92 -0.13 -0.22
N SER A 375 15.65 -0.87 0.62
CA SER A 375 17.11 -0.74 0.78
C SER A 375 17.93 -1.55 -0.22
N ILE A 376 17.37 -2.59 -0.84
CA ILE A 376 18.12 -3.50 -1.72
C ILE A 376 17.83 -3.21 -3.19
N GLN A 377 18.91 -3.06 -3.96
CA GLN A 377 18.87 -3.08 -5.42
C GLN A 377 18.81 -4.55 -5.89
N ILE A 378 17.74 -4.88 -6.60
CA ILE A 378 17.50 -6.17 -7.22
C ILE A 378 17.89 -6.04 -8.68
N SER A 379 18.81 -6.87 -9.11
CA SER A 379 19.27 -6.95 -10.49
C SER A 379 18.07 -7.28 -11.39
N LYS A 380 18.00 -6.67 -12.58
CA LYS A 380 17.02 -7.15 -13.57
C LYS A 380 17.38 -8.61 -13.88
N PRO A 381 16.40 -9.54 -13.91
CA PRO A 381 16.66 -10.83 -14.50
C PRO A 381 17.06 -10.57 -15.95
N GLU A 382 18.30 -10.88 -16.31
CA GLU A 382 18.67 -10.99 -17.71
C GLU A 382 17.80 -12.10 -18.29
N ILE A 383 16.82 -11.72 -19.12
CA ILE A 383 16.09 -12.69 -19.92
C ILE A 383 17.12 -13.23 -20.91
N ILE A 384 17.70 -14.38 -20.58
CA ILE A 384 18.45 -15.18 -21.55
C ILE A 384 17.40 -15.68 -22.54
N VAL A 385 17.29 -15.00 -23.68
CA VAL A 385 16.42 -15.37 -24.80
C VAL A 385 17.00 -16.58 -25.52
#